data_AF-A0A106BHL9-F1
#
_entry.id   AF-A0A106BHL9-F1
#
_cell.length_a   1.000
_cell.length_b   1.000
_cell.length_c   1.000
_cell.angle_alpha   90.00
_cell.angle_beta   90.00
_cell.angle_gamma   90.00
#
_symmetry.space_group_name_H-M   'P 1'
#
loop_
_entity.id
_entity.type
_entity.pdbx_description
1 polymer ?
#
loop_
_entity_poly.entity_id
_entity_poly.type
_entity_poly.pdbx_seq_one_letter_code
_entity_poly.pdbx_strand_id
1 'polypeptide(L)'
;MSDKKRLAADLLGKIVLARFIEIPLRAFDRLVKKWEQSPQFDALKSALTVRQLPGAQTARQVLPEAQRALGHAVLVDGDVTFFHHSESYGREYLFDEEILADILSRSANSMELVRLVRHLRLINTRNRISCAIVRKLIETQADYVRSANPLTLRSFSQAQVSAALRAEAGINVIVDEGRISRLIRKLSIILPGGKEVDLRSLCPKPRQVHYYFVDHVIKNERALMIEGIVRAPLKDGEIAAEIGKKFAARLSRRSVAYIRHDLGIPDYRDRGHKSGYLSATTGFSSLLPLTRQSVLAGAPSGPGVYEIRTQDVQTGVCSVAYIGSAGDLRKRLGDHLRGSSGNPSLMQIIAAGAKFRYRLVCDGWRALERHVYLAFCATFGVPPACNRMSP
;
A
#
# COMPACT_ATOMS: atom_id res chain seq x y z
N MET A 1 17.46 -4.37 46.77
CA MET A 1 17.06 -3.11 46.09
C MET A 1 17.56 -3.18 44.66
N SER A 2 16.64 -3.17 43.68
CA SER A 2 16.98 -3.35 42.27
C SER A 2 17.56 -2.05 41.70
N ASP A 3 18.83 -2.08 41.32
CA ASP A 3 19.48 -1.05 40.53
C ASP A 3 18.77 -0.90 39.18
N LYS A 4 17.92 0.12 39.07
CA LYS A 4 17.39 0.57 37.79
C LYS A 4 18.56 1.12 36.97
N LYS A 5 19.16 0.28 36.12
CA LYS A 5 20.10 0.70 35.07
C LYS A 5 19.48 1.88 34.30
N ARG A 6 19.97 3.09 34.54
CA ARG A 6 19.58 4.29 33.79
C ARG A 6 20.04 4.09 32.34
N LEU A 7 19.10 4.15 31.40
CA LEU A 7 19.40 4.10 29.97
C LEU A 7 20.37 5.25 29.61
N ALA A 8 21.40 4.94 28.83
CA ALA A 8 22.34 5.95 28.31
C ALA A 8 21.58 7.05 27.55
N ALA A 9 22.01 8.31 27.70
CA ALA A 9 21.31 9.49 27.15
C ALA A 9 21.09 9.39 25.63
N ASP A 10 22.07 8.86 24.88
CA ASP A 10 21.98 8.65 23.44
C ASP A 10 20.86 7.67 23.04
N LEU A 11 20.70 6.60 23.82
CA LEU A 11 19.67 5.61 23.57
C LEU A 11 18.28 6.19 23.86
N LEU A 12 18.17 7.00 24.92
CA LEU A 12 16.94 7.74 25.21
C LEU A 12 16.59 8.71 24.07
N GLY A 13 17.56 9.46 23.55
CA GLY A 13 17.37 10.36 22.41
C GLY A 13 16.86 9.63 21.16
N LYS A 14 17.44 8.47 20.84
CA LYS A 14 16.98 7.61 19.73
C LYS A 14 15.54 7.12 19.93
N ILE A 15 15.16 6.74 21.16
CA ILE A 15 13.81 6.30 21.49
C ILE A 15 12.80 7.45 21.37
N VAL A 16 13.14 8.64 21.85
CA VAL A 16 12.28 9.83 21.76
C VAL A 16 12.03 10.19 20.30
N LEU A 17 13.09 10.28 19.48
CA LEU A 17 12.95 10.55 18.06
C LEU A 17 12.13 9.47 17.34
N ALA A 18 12.37 8.19 17.65
CA ALA A 18 11.62 7.08 17.07
C ALA A 18 10.11 7.20 17.32
N ARG A 19 9.71 7.43 18.58
CA ARG A 19 8.30 7.64 18.95
C ARG A 19 7.71 8.87 18.27
N PHE A 20 8.51 9.92 18.15
CA PHE A 20 8.09 11.17 17.51
C PHE A 20 7.84 11.01 16.00
N ILE A 21 8.69 10.26 15.30
CA ILE A 21 8.55 9.94 13.87
C ILE A 21 7.25 9.17 13.59
N GLU A 22 6.83 8.29 14.51
CA GLU A 22 5.64 7.46 14.38
C GLU A 22 4.31 8.22 14.62
N ILE A 23 4.36 9.49 15.03
CA ILE A 23 3.15 10.30 15.26
C ILE A 23 2.34 10.43 13.95
N PRO A 24 1.04 10.07 13.95
CA PRO A 24 0.17 10.23 12.78
C PRO A 24 0.06 11.68 12.32
N LEU A 25 -0.09 11.90 11.01
CA LEU A 25 -0.10 13.24 10.39
C LEU A 25 -1.05 14.25 11.05
N ARG A 26 -2.30 13.84 11.33
CA ARG A 26 -3.29 14.70 12.01
C ARG A 26 -2.94 15.02 13.46
N ALA A 27 -2.29 14.10 14.17
CA ALA A 27 -1.85 14.34 15.54
C ALA A 27 -0.61 15.24 15.54
N PHE A 28 0.30 15.03 14.58
CA PHE A 28 1.47 15.85 14.38
C PHE A 28 1.10 17.30 14.01
N ASP A 29 0.19 17.50 13.06
CA ASP A 29 -0.28 18.84 12.66
C ASP A 29 -0.89 19.61 13.84
N ARG A 30 -1.77 18.96 14.62
CA ARG A 30 -2.33 19.55 15.85
C ARG A 30 -1.27 19.86 16.89
N LEU A 31 -0.27 18.99 17.04
CA LEU A 31 0.84 19.19 17.97
C LEU A 31 1.67 20.42 17.56
N VAL A 32 1.99 20.56 16.28
CA VAL A 32 2.72 21.73 15.75
C VAL A 32 1.94 23.01 16.01
N LYS A 33 0.66 23.07 15.61
CA LYS A 33 -0.21 24.23 15.83
C LYS A 33 -0.34 24.59 17.31
N LYS A 34 -0.48 23.58 18.19
CA LYS A 34 -0.53 23.79 19.64
C LYS A 34 0.73 24.48 20.17
N TRP A 35 1.91 24.06 19.69
CA TRP A 35 3.16 24.68 20.12
C TRP A 35 3.29 26.10 19.58
N GLU A 36 2.94 26.35 18.32
CA GLU A 36 3.00 27.68 17.71
C GLU A 36 2.03 28.69 18.35
N GLN A 37 0.94 28.23 18.94
CA GLN A 37 -0.04 29.06 19.66
C GLN A 37 0.31 29.28 21.13
N SER A 38 1.42 28.72 21.63
CA SER A 38 1.75 28.79 23.06
C SER A 38 2.47 30.09 23.40
N PRO A 39 2.29 30.67 24.60
CA PRO A 39 2.99 31.88 25.01
C PRO A 39 4.52 31.74 25.00
N GLN A 40 5.00 30.52 25.24
CA GLN A 40 6.43 30.17 25.17
C GLN A 40 6.98 30.31 23.75
N PHE A 41 6.16 30.07 22.71
CA PHE A 41 6.57 30.25 21.33
C PHE A 41 6.71 31.73 20.98
N ASP A 42 5.79 32.57 21.46
CA ASP A 42 5.89 34.02 21.32
C ASP A 42 7.17 34.57 21.98
N ALA A 43 7.55 34.04 23.15
CA ALA A 43 8.78 34.40 23.84
C ALA A 43 10.06 34.03 23.07
N LEU A 44 10.00 33.12 22.09
CA LEU A 44 11.14 32.72 21.27
C LEU A 44 11.26 33.49 19.96
N LYS A 45 10.29 34.34 19.58
CA LYS A 45 10.24 34.99 18.26
C LYS A 45 11.49 35.78 17.88
N SER A 46 12.21 36.36 18.85
CA SER A 46 13.46 37.09 18.59
C SER A 46 14.65 36.18 18.27
N ALA A 47 14.63 34.92 18.73
CA ALA A 47 15.67 33.92 18.48
C ALA A 47 15.27 32.86 17.45
N LEU A 48 14.04 32.92 16.92
CA LEU A 48 13.44 31.88 16.10
C LEU A 48 13.01 32.42 14.74
N THR A 49 13.56 31.85 13.68
CA THR A 49 13.06 32.04 12.31
C THR A 49 12.27 30.82 11.88
N VAL A 50 11.03 31.03 11.45
CA VAL A 50 10.15 29.99 10.89
C VAL A 50 10.17 30.08 9.37
N ARG A 51 10.47 28.97 8.68
CA ARG A 51 10.46 28.91 7.22
C ARG A 51 9.97 27.56 6.70
N GLN A 52 9.80 27.43 5.39
CA GLN A 52 9.63 26.13 4.73
C GLN A 52 10.98 25.51 4.41
N LEU A 53 11.06 24.18 4.47
CA LEU A 53 12.22 23.43 4.00
C LEU A 53 12.45 23.68 2.50
N PRO A 54 13.70 23.72 2.04
CA PRO A 54 14.00 23.89 0.62
C PRO A 54 13.27 22.85 -0.24
N GLY A 55 12.51 23.32 -1.23
CA GLY A 55 11.71 22.48 -2.13
C GLY A 55 10.38 21.98 -1.53
N ALA A 56 10.09 22.24 -0.26
CA ALA A 56 8.79 21.94 0.33
C ALA A 56 7.77 23.01 -0.07
N GLN A 57 6.75 22.59 -0.81
CA GLN A 57 5.61 23.43 -1.17
C GLN A 57 4.37 22.95 -0.39
N THR A 58 3.44 23.87 -0.11
CA THR A 58 2.17 23.55 0.56
C THR A 58 1.01 23.84 -0.38
N ALA A 59 0.06 22.93 -0.44
CA ALA A 59 -1.15 23.07 -1.23
C ALA A 59 -2.03 24.22 -0.69
N ARG A 60 -2.51 25.09 -1.59
CA ARG A 60 -3.42 26.19 -1.23
C ARG A 60 -4.82 25.70 -0.83
N GLN A 61 -5.25 24.55 -1.36
CA GLN A 61 -6.51 23.91 -1.01
C GLN A 61 -6.29 22.40 -0.85
N VAL A 62 -6.90 21.82 0.19
CA VAL A 62 -6.84 20.40 0.48
C VAL A 62 -8.27 19.89 0.56
N LEU A 63 -8.62 18.92 -0.29
CA LEU A 63 -9.91 18.25 -0.22
C LEU A 63 -10.06 17.56 1.15
N PRO A 64 -11.23 17.60 1.81
CA PRO A 64 -11.44 17.00 3.14
C PRO A 64 -11.04 15.52 3.22
N GLU A 65 -11.24 14.78 2.12
CA GLU A 65 -10.90 13.36 2.00
C GLU A 65 -9.39 13.10 1.93
N ALA A 66 -8.62 14.07 1.41
CA ALA A 66 -7.17 14.00 1.24
C ALA A 66 -6.37 14.28 2.53
N GLN A 67 -7.03 14.67 3.62
CA GLN A 67 -6.40 15.05 4.91
C GLN A 67 -5.65 13.90 5.62
N ARG A 68 -5.70 12.67 5.09
CA ARG A 68 -4.98 11.51 5.64
C ARG A 68 -3.61 11.32 4.98
N ALA A 69 -3.43 11.83 3.78
CA ALA A 69 -2.17 11.78 3.05
C ALA A 69 -1.25 12.95 3.45
N LEU A 70 0.05 12.73 3.32
CA LEU A 70 1.08 13.75 3.57
C LEU A 70 0.95 14.93 2.59
N GLY A 71 0.56 14.62 1.36
CA GLY A 71 0.51 15.57 0.27
C GLY A 71 0.09 14.89 -1.03
N HIS A 72 0.14 15.64 -2.12
CA HIS A 72 -0.17 15.16 -3.45
C HIS A 72 0.90 15.58 -4.46
N ALA A 73 1.10 14.72 -5.46
CA ALA A 73 1.95 14.98 -6.60
C ALA A 73 1.11 15.55 -7.76
N VAL A 74 1.64 16.55 -8.45
CA VAL A 74 1.04 17.19 -9.63
C VAL A 74 2.04 17.15 -10.77
N LEU A 75 1.55 17.03 -12.00
CA LEU A 75 2.36 17.20 -13.20
C LEU A 75 2.39 18.68 -13.58
N VAL A 76 3.57 19.28 -13.57
CA VAL A 76 3.82 20.66 -14.00
C VAL A 76 4.89 20.58 -15.08
N ASP A 77 4.57 20.98 -16.31
CA ASP A 77 5.48 20.95 -17.46
C ASP A 77 6.17 19.59 -17.71
N GLY A 78 5.49 18.49 -17.36
CA GLY A 78 6.01 17.11 -17.49
C GLY A 78 6.79 16.60 -16.28
N ASP A 79 7.13 17.49 -15.34
CA ASP A 79 7.79 17.16 -14.09
C ASP A 79 6.82 16.95 -12.94
N VAL A 80 7.22 16.08 -12.01
CA VAL A 80 6.41 15.74 -10.84
C VAL A 80 6.77 16.69 -9.71
N THR A 81 5.85 17.59 -9.37
CA THR A 81 5.96 18.48 -8.22
C THR A 81 5.12 17.96 -7.05
N PHE A 82 5.65 17.99 -5.83
CA PHE A 82 4.95 17.52 -4.64
C PHE A 82 4.52 18.67 -3.72
N PHE A 83 3.25 18.66 -3.33
CA PHE A 83 2.65 19.65 -2.42
C PHE A 83 2.19 18.98 -1.13
N HIS A 84 2.68 19.47 0.00
CA HIS A 84 2.21 19.05 1.33
C HIS A 84 0.80 19.56 1.59
N HIS A 85 0.00 18.77 2.31
CA HIS A 85 -1.36 19.20 2.72
C HIS A 85 -1.38 20.11 3.95
N SER A 86 -0.27 20.24 4.67
CA SER A 86 -0.14 21.20 5.76
C SER A 86 1.26 21.80 5.75
N GLU A 87 1.33 23.09 6.05
CA GLU A 87 2.59 23.80 6.27
C GLU A 87 3.42 23.12 7.36
N SER A 88 2.77 22.53 8.37
CA SER A 88 3.44 21.82 9.46
C SER A 88 4.32 20.66 8.99
N TYR A 89 4.07 20.09 7.80
CA TYR A 89 4.83 18.96 7.26
C TYR A 89 6.12 19.39 6.52
N GLY A 90 6.18 20.63 6.05
CA GLY A 90 7.34 21.22 5.38
C GLY A 90 8.08 22.25 6.23
N ARG A 91 7.55 22.63 7.40
CA ARG A 91 8.09 23.71 8.24
C ARG A 91 9.44 23.36 8.88
N GLU A 92 10.29 24.38 9.01
CA GLU A 92 11.59 24.37 9.67
C GLU A 92 11.72 25.56 10.62
N TYR A 93 12.23 25.27 11.82
CA TYR A 93 12.51 26.23 12.90
C TYR A 93 14.02 26.41 13.03
N LEU A 94 14.53 27.59 12.67
CA LEU A 94 15.94 27.93 12.83
C LEU A 94 16.15 28.78 14.07
N PHE A 95 17.12 28.40 14.88
CA PHE A 95 17.45 29.10 16.12
C PHE A 95 18.74 29.90 15.95
N ASP A 96 18.71 31.14 16.39
CA ASP A 96 19.92 31.87 16.77
C ASP A 96 20.34 31.35 18.16
N GLU A 97 21.42 30.58 18.22
CA GLU A 97 21.83 29.89 19.45
C GLU A 97 22.33 30.86 20.53
N GLU A 98 22.85 32.03 20.15
CA GLU A 98 23.33 33.05 21.11
C GLU A 98 22.16 33.74 21.79
N ILE A 99 21.20 34.24 20.99
CA ILE A 99 19.99 34.88 21.51
C ILE A 99 19.14 33.86 22.28
N LEU A 100 19.07 32.62 21.80
CA LEU A 100 18.36 31.54 22.48
C LEU A 100 18.96 31.26 23.86
N ALA A 101 20.29 31.19 23.98
CA ALA A 101 20.95 30.97 25.26
C ALA A 101 20.65 32.12 26.26
N ASP A 102 20.65 33.37 25.79
CA ASP A 102 20.31 34.53 26.62
C ASP A 102 18.86 34.45 27.12
N ILE A 103 17.88 34.20 26.24
CA ILE A 103 16.47 34.03 26.61
C ILE A 103 16.29 32.91 27.64
N LEU A 104 16.94 31.76 27.44
CA LEU A 104 16.83 30.62 28.34
C LEU A 104 17.42 30.89 29.73
N SER A 105 18.48 31.72 29.80
CA SER A 105 19.12 32.09 31.07
C SER A 105 18.31 33.10 31.89
N ARG A 106 17.56 34.00 31.23
CA ARG A 106 16.79 35.08 31.87
C ARG A 106 15.36 34.69 32.24
N SER A 107 14.84 33.60 31.68
CA SER A 107 13.43 33.23 31.85
C SER A 107 13.16 32.41 33.12
N ALA A 108 12.21 32.87 33.94
CA ALA A 108 11.71 32.11 35.10
C ALA A 108 11.08 30.76 34.70
N ASN A 109 10.58 30.63 33.45
CA ASN A 109 9.99 29.40 32.90
C ASN A 109 10.96 28.65 31.96
N SER A 110 12.27 28.71 32.23
CA SER A 110 13.33 28.13 31.39
C SER A 110 13.09 26.65 31.03
N MET A 111 12.55 25.84 31.94
CA MET A 111 12.27 24.42 31.66
C MET A 111 11.21 24.21 30.57
N GLU A 112 10.16 25.03 30.53
CA GLU A 112 9.12 24.90 29.51
C GLU A 112 9.63 25.35 28.13
N LEU A 113 10.44 26.42 28.10
CA LEU A 113 11.12 26.87 26.88
C LEU A 113 12.09 25.82 26.35
N VAL A 114 12.92 25.22 27.22
CA VAL A 114 13.81 24.11 26.85
C VAL A 114 13.01 22.94 26.27
N ARG A 115 11.85 22.61 26.86
CA ARG A 115 10.97 21.56 26.32
C ARG A 115 10.44 21.94 24.94
N LEU A 116 9.96 23.18 24.74
CA LEU A 116 9.47 23.65 23.45
C LEU A 116 10.57 23.57 22.38
N VAL A 117 11.76 24.11 22.64
CA VAL A 117 12.91 24.06 21.72
C VAL A 117 13.23 22.62 21.31
N ARG A 118 13.24 21.67 22.25
CA ARG A 118 13.45 20.25 21.96
C ARG A 118 12.37 19.69 21.02
N HIS A 119 11.10 20.05 21.23
CA HIS A 119 10.02 19.62 20.34
C HIS A 119 10.14 20.24 18.94
N LEU A 120 10.48 21.52 18.81
CA LEU A 120 10.71 22.18 17.53
C LEU A 120 11.87 21.54 16.76
N ARG A 121 12.96 21.16 17.44
CA ARG A 121 14.08 20.39 16.84
C ARG A 121 13.66 18.98 16.40
N LEU A 122 12.77 18.32 17.15
CA LEU A 122 12.19 17.03 16.72
C LEU A 122 11.29 17.19 15.48
N ILE A 123 10.51 18.28 15.40
CA ILE A 123 9.73 18.63 14.22
C ILE A 123 10.64 18.81 13.00
N ASN A 124 11.71 19.61 13.12
CA ASN A 124 12.69 19.77 12.05
C ASN A 124 13.24 18.42 11.58
N THR A 125 13.62 17.55 12.52
CA THR A 125 14.20 16.25 12.19
C THR A 125 13.20 15.38 11.43
N ARG A 126 11.95 15.30 11.90
CA ARG A 126 10.90 14.55 11.21
C ARG A 126 10.63 15.10 9.82
N ASN A 127 10.47 16.41 9.68
CA ASN A 127 10.16 17.06 8.41
C ASN A 127 11.30 16.92 7.39
N ARG A 128 12.56 17.06 7.82
CA ARG A 128 13.73 16.82 6.97
C ARG A 128 13.77 15.38 6.46
N ILE A 129 13.53 14.40 7.34
CA ILE A 129 13.50 12.98 6.95
C ILE A 129 12.33 12.72 5.97
N SER A 130 11.11 13.20 6.28
CA SER A 130 9.95 12.97 5.42
C SER A 130 10.09 13.61 4.05
N CYS A 131 10.53 14.87 3.99
CA CYS A 131 10.74 15.57 2.72
C CYS A 131 11.81 14.88 1.87
N ALA A 132 12.95 14.52 2.48
CA ALA A 132 14.03 13.84 1.77
C ALA A 132 13.59 12.47 1.22
N ILE A 133 12.90 11.66 2.02
CA ILE A 133 12.38 10.36 1.57
C ILE A 133 11.36 10.55 0.45
N VAL A 134 10.39 11.43 0.60
CA VAL A 134 9.33 11.62 -0.40
C VAL A 134 9.90 12.11 -1.71
N ARG A 135 10.78 13.13 -1.68
CA ARG A 135 11.50 13.59 -2.85
C ARG A 135 12.22 12.44 -3.54
N LYS A 136 13.01 11.67 -2.78
CA LYS A 136 13.80 10.57 -3.36
C LYS A 136 12.95 9.46 -3.95
N LEU A 137 11.82 9.14 -3.31
CA LEU A 137 10.87 8.16 -3.82
C LEU A 137 10.17 8.64 -5.09
N ILE A 138 9.75 9.91 -5.14
CA ILE A 138 9.12 10.50 -6.32
C ILE A 138 10.11 10.53 -7.50
N GLU A 139 11.34 10.99 -7.28
CA GLU A 139 12.40 11.00 -8.29
C GLU A 139 12.68 9.59 -8.83
N THR A 140 12.84 8.61 -7.93
CA THR A 140 13.22 7.25 -8.31
C THR A 140 12.08 6.52 -9.02
N GLN A 141 10.84 6.78 -8.61
CA GLN A 141 9.61 6.16 -9.12
C GLN A 141 8.86 7.06 -10.11
N ALA A 142 9.53 8.04 -10.73
CA ALA A 142 8.87 9.09 -11.51
C ALA A 142 7.90 8.53 -12.56
N ASP A 143 8.29 7.51 -13.32
CA ASP A 143 7.43 6.90 -14.35
C ASP A 143 6.19 6.23 -13.77
N TYR A 144 6.31 5.58 -12.61
CA TYR A 144 5.17 5.05 -11.86
C TYR A 144 4.29 6.18 -11.31
N VAL A 145 4.88 7.24 -10.77
CA VAL A 145 4.11 8.37 -10.23
C VAL A 145 3.32 9.07 -11.34
N ARG A 146 3.90 9.25 -12.53
CA ARG A 146 3.22 9.84 -13.69
C ARG A 146 2.08 8.97 -14.23
N SER A 147 2.32 7.66 -14.38
CA SER A 147 1.41 6.75 -15.09
C SER A 147 0.47 5.94 -14.19
N ALA A 148 0.78 5.84 -12.90
CA ALA A 148 0.22 4.86 -11.96
C ALA A 148 0.31 3.39 -12.43
N ASN A 149 1.16 3.08 -13.41
CA ASN A 149 1.32 1.75 -14.00
C ASN A 149 2.34 0.92 -13.20
N PRO A 150 1.95 -0.19 -12.55
CA PRO A 150 2.88 -1.03 -11.78
C PRO A 150 4.09 -1.56 -12.56
N LEU A 151 4.01 -1.62 -13.90
CA LEU A 151 5.11 -2.10 -14.76
C LEU A 151 6.26 -1.12 -14.89
N THR A 152 6.05 0.16 -14.57
CA THR A 152 7.10 1.18 -14.56
C THR A 152 7.71 1.36 -13.18
N LEU A 153 7.26 0.58 -12.18
CA LEU A 153 7.77 0.64 -10.82
C LEU A 153 9.16 0.00 -10.74
N ARG A 154 10.13 0.73 -10.18
CA ARG A 154 11.51 0.28 -10.05
C ARG A 154 11.76 -0.34 -8.68
N SER A 155 12.62 -1.35 -8.61
CA SER A 155 13.02 -1.90 -7.31
C SER A 155 13.81 -0.86 -6.52
N PHE A 156 13.34 -0.50 -5.33
CA PHE A 156 14.01 0.50 -4.51
C PHE A 156 13.75 0.25 -3.03
N SER A 157 14.45 -0.74 -2.48
CA SER A 157 14.32 -1.14 -1.08
C SER A 157 14.68 0.00 -0.11
N GLN A 158 14.22 -0.10 1.14
CA GLN A 158 14.53 0.89 2.18
C GLN A 158 16.04 1.04 2.43
N ALA A 159 16.81 -0.04 2.29
CA ALA A 159 18.27 0.00 2.36
C ALA A 159 18.87 0.84 1.21
N GLN A 160 18.33 0.70 -0.01
CA GLN A 160 18.74 1.51 -1.15
C GLN A 160 18.33 2.98 -0.99
N VAL A 161 17.14 3.25 -0.43
CA VAL A 161 16.72 4.62 -0.07
C VAL A 161 17.70 5.22 0.93
N SER A 162 18.04 4.50 2.00
CA SER A 162 18.99 4.94 3.02
C SER A 162 20.37 5.21 2.42
N ALA A 163 20.89 4.30 1.59
CA ALA A 163 22.17 4.48 0.91
C ALA A 163 22.16 5.69 -0.03
N ALA A 164 21.10 5.86 -0.82
CA ALA A 164 20.96 6.97 -1.74
C ALA A 164 20.91 8.33 -1.02
N LEU A 165 20.17 8.40 0.10
CA LEU A 165 20.09 9.63 0.90
C LEU A 165 21.40 9.93 1.63
N ARG A 166 22.18 8.93 2.04
CA ARG A 166 23.51 9.15 2.63
C ARG A 166 24.53 9.67 1.62
N ALA A 167 24.40 9.28 0.35
CA ALA A 167 25.27 9.75 -0.72
C ALA A 167 24.92 11.16 -1.21
N GLU A 168 23.75 11.69 -0.85
CA GLU A 168 23.29 13.01 -1.28
C GLU A 168 23.86 14.11 -0.39
N ALA A 169 24.61 15.04 -0.98
CA ALA A 169 25.15 16.19 -0.27
C ALA A 169 24.03 17.09 0.28
N GLY A 170 24.15 17.53 1.52
CA GLY A 170 23.22 18.50 2.13
C GLY A 170 22.13 17.93 3.05
N ILE A 171 22.05 16.60 3.23
CA ILE A 171 21.16 16.02 4.25
C ILE A 171 21.89 15.94 5.59
N ASN A 172 21.73 16.96 6.42
CA ASN A 172 22.31 17.04 7.77
C ASN A 172 21.58 16.17 8.82
N VAL A 173 20.91 15.10 8.39
CA VAL A 173 20.19 14.17 9.27
C VAL A 173 20.52 12.74 8.90
N ILE A 174 20.88 11.93 9.89
CA ILE A 174 21.11 10.49 9.67
C ILE A 174 19.77 9.82 9.34
N VAL A 175 19.65 9.28 8.13
CA VAL A 175 18.47 8.54 7.68
C VAL A 175 18.78 7.04 7.60
N ASP A 176 18.59 6.32 8.70
CA ASP A 176 18.74 4.86 8.75
C ASP A 176 17.45 4.12 8.38
N GLU A 177 17.58 2.82 8.06
CA GLU A 177 16.48 1.94 7.66
C GLU A 177 15.36 1.88 8.71
N GLY A 178 15.70 1.92 10.00
CA GLY A 178 14.73 1.90 11.09
C GLY A 178 13.86 3.16 11.10
N ARG A 179 14.47 4.33 10.91
CA ARG A 179 13.74 5.62 10.78
C ARG A 179 12.85 5.64 9.53
N ILE A 180 13.38 5.16 8.39
CA ILE A 180 12.61 5.04 7.14
C ILE A 180 11.39 4.15 7.37
N SER A 181 11.60 2.92 7.86
CA SER A 181 10.55 1.92 8.07
C SER A 181 9.42 2.44 8.96
N ARG A 182 9.77 3.09 10.08
CA ARG A 182 8.81 3.71 11.01
C ARG A 182 7.97 4.78 10.34
N LEU A 183 8.63 5.67 9.60
CA LEU A 183 7.96 6.79 8.94
C LEU A 183 7.04 6.31 7.81
N ILE A 184 7.56 5.56 6.84
CA ILE A 184 6.81 5.21 5.63
C ILE A 184 5.64 4.25 5.89
N ARG A 185 5.62 3.57 7.04
CA ARG A 185 4.52 2.67 7.43
C ARG A 185 3.21 3.40 7.71
N LYS A 186 3.27 4.70 7.99
CA LYS A 186 2.11 5.51 8.42
C LYS A 186 1.78 6.65 7.47
N LEU A 187 2.52 6.77 6.37
CA LEU A 187 2.40 7.86 5.42
C LEU A 187 1.95 7.36 4.06
N SER A 188 1.05 8.11 3.45
CA SER A 188 0.58 7.98 2.09
C SER A 188 0.73 9.30 1.34
N ILE A 189 0.75 9.21 0.01
CA ILE A 189 0.71 10.36 -0.90
C ILE A 189 -0.37 10.14 -1.95
N ILE A 190 -0.87 11.22 -2.54
CA ILE A 190 -1.81 11.15 -3.66
C ILE A 190 -1.02 11.34 -4.97
N LEU A 191 -1.19 10.42 -5.92
CA LEU A 191 -0.61 10.53 -7.26
C LEU A 191 -1.36 11.56 -8.11
N PRO A 192 -0.79 12.06 -9.23
CA PRO A 192 -1.47 13.01 -10.11
C PRO A 192 -2.84 12.54 -10.60
N GLY A 193 -3.04 11.23 -10.77
CA GLY A 193 -4.34 10.64 -11.11
C GLY A 193 -5.34 10.52 -9.94
N GLY A 194 -5.09 11.15 -8.80
CA GLY A 194 -5.97 11.14 -7.61
C GLY A 194 -5.88 9.87 -6.75
N LYS A 195 -5.13 8.85 -7.18
CA LYS A 195 -4.96 7.60 -6.42
C LYS A 195 -4.04 7.82 -5.21
N GLU A 196 -4.55 7.50 -4.03
CA GLU A 196 -3.73 7.45 -2.81
C GLU A 196 -2.87 6.17 -2.79
N VAL A 197 -1.59 6.32 -2.46
CA VAL A 197 -0.62 5.22 -2.35
C VAL A 197 0.18 5.34 -1.06
N ASP A 198 0.37 4.21 -0.36
CA ASP A 198 1.27 4.16 0.79
C ASP A 198 2.71 4.38 0.36
N LEU A 199 3.49 5.18 1.11
CA LEU A 199 4.92 5.35 0.83
C LEU A 199 5.69 4.03 0.86
N ARG A 200 5.24 3.06 1.68
CA ARG A 200 5.80 1.71 1.71
C ARG A 200 5.72 1.00 0.34
N SER A 201 4.67 1.27 -0.44
CA SER A 201 4.49 0.65 -1.76
C SER A 201 5.48 1.16 -2.81
N LEU A 202 6.05 2.36 -2.59
CA LEU A 202 7.09 2.96 -3.43
C LEU A 202 8.49 2.42 -3.13
N CYS A 203 8.62 1.54 -2.14
CA CYS A 203 9.86 0.85 -1.80
C CYS A 203 9.80 -0.66 -2.11
N PRO A 204 9.46 -1.09 -3.33
CA PRO A 204 9.26 -2.50 -3.62
C PRO A 204 10.60 -3.24 -3.63
N LYS A 205 10.58 -4.48 -3.13
CA LYS A 205 11.70 -5.42 -3.30
C LYS A 205 11.77 -5.88 -4.75
N PRO A 206 12.94 -6.31 -5.27
CA PRO A 206 13.06 -6.83 -6.63
C PRO A 206 12.03 -7.91 -6.98
N ARG A 207 11.81 -8.87 -6.06
CA ARG A 207 10.80 -9.92 -6.24
C ARG A 207 9.38 -9.37 -6.45
N GLN A 208 9.00 -8.28 -5.76
CA GLN A 208 7.69 -7.63 -5.92
C GLN A 208 7.51 -7.06 -7.33
N VAL A 209 8.53 -6.39 -7.85
CA VAL A 209 8.52 -5.88 -9.22
C VAL A 209 8.39 -7.03 -10.23
N HIS A 210 9.12 -8.12 -10.00
CA HIS A 210 9.06 -9.30 -10.88
C HIS A 210 7.68 -9.97 -10.91
N TYR A 211 6.87 -9.91 -9.84
CA TYR A 211 5.47 -10.37 -9.90
C TYR A 211 4.68 -9.64 -10.97
N TYR A 212 4.82 -8.30 -11.06
CA TYR A 212 4.12 -7.52 -12.07
C TYR A 212 4.55 -7.90 -13.50
N PHE A 213 5.84 -8.16 -13.70
CA PHE A 213 6.35 -8.58 -15.01
C PHE A 213 5.82 -9.96 -15.42
N VAL A 214 5.87 -10.95 -14.53
CA VAL A 214 5.36 -12.30 -14.80
C VAL A 214 3.86 -12.28 -15.04
N ASP A 215 3.09 -11.59 -14.20
CA ASP A 215 1.65 -11.43 -14.36
C ASP A 215 1.28 -10.77 -15.70
N HIS A 216 2.00 -9.70 -16.08
CA HIS A 216 1.77 -9.04 -17.36
C HIS A 216 2.10 -9.91 -18.57
N VAL A 217 3.24 -10.59 -18.58
CA VAL A 217 3.62 -11.48 -19.69
C VAL A 217 2.60 -12.61 -19.85
N ILE A 218 2.12 -13.20 -18.76
CA ILE A 218 1.12 -14.28 -18.81
C ILE A 218 -0.25 -13.76 -19.26
N LYS A 219 -0.66 -12.56 -18.82
CA LYS A 219 -1.89 -11.93 -19.32
C LYS A 219 -1.81 -11.62 -20.82
N ASN A 220 -0.67 -11.13 -21.28
CA ASN A 220 -0.42 -10.86 -22.70
C ASN A 220 -0.38 -12.15 -23.52
N GLU A 221 0.29 -13.20 -23.04
CA GLU A 221 0.24 -14.57 -23.60
C GLU A 221 -1.21 -15.00 -23.82
N ARG A 222 -2.06 -14.85 -22.78
CA ARG A 222 -3.48 -15.21 -22.86
C ARG A 222 -4.23 -14.41 -23.92
N ALA A 223 -3.99 -13.10 -24.02
CA ALA A 223 -4.61 -12.26 -25.06
C ALA A 223 -4.22 -12.74 -26.47
N LEU A 224 -2.92 -12.98 -26.69
CA LEU A 224 -2.40 -13.49 -27.97
C LEU A 224 -2.91 -14.90 -28.30
N MET A 225 -3.18 -15.74 -27.30
CA MET A 225 -3.80 -17.05 -27.48
C MET A 225 -5.30 -16.97 -27.85
N ILE A 226 -6.01 -15.95 -27.35
CA ILE A 226 -7.41 -15.69 -27.73
C ILE A 226 -7.47 -15.20 -29.19
N GLU A 227 -6.54 -14.33 -29.57
CA GLU A 227 -6.40 -13.80 -30.93
C GLU A 227 -5.83 -14.82 -31.93
N GLY A 228 -5.45 -16.03 -31.46
CA GLY A 228 -4.92 -17.11 -32.31
C GLY A 228 -3.49 -16.90 -32.81
N ILE A 229 -2.82 -15.83 -32.38
CA ILE A 229 -1.42 -15.50 -32.72
C ILE A 229 -0.46 -16.52 -32.08
N VAL A 230 -0.75 -16.93 -30.85
CA VAL A 230 0.05 -17.92 -30.11
C VAL A 230 -0.75 -19.20 -29.93
N ARG A 231 -0.18 -20.33 -30.37
CA ARG A 231 -0.86 -21.65 -30.34
C ARG A 231 -0.78 -22.37 -29.00
N ALA A 232 0.21 -22.06 -28.17
CA ALA A 232 0.44 -22.70 -26.88
C ALA A 232 1.03 -21.73 -25.84
N PRO A 233 0.78 -21.93 -24.53
CA PRO A 233 1.38 -21.11 -23.47
C PRO A 233 2.90 -21.15 -23.48
N LEU A 234 3.52 -20.04 -23.09
CA LEU A 234 4.97 -19.91 -22.94
C LEU A 234 5.47 -20.75 -21.76
N LYS A 235 6.58 -21.46 -21.93
CA LYS A 235 7.28 -22.12 -20.84
C LYS A 235 7.93 -21.06 -19.93
N ASP A 236 8.22 -21.45 -18.69
CA ASP A 236 8.83 -20.53 -17.70
C ASP A 236 10.15 -19.90 -18.19
N GLY A 237 10.91 -20.59 -19.04
CA GLY A 237 12.12 -20.03 -19.67
C GLY A 237 11.83 -18.99 -20.76
N GLU A 238 10.75 -19.17 -21.51
CA GLU A 238 10.30 -18.23 -22.54
C GLU A 238 9.71 -16.98 -21.91
N ILE A 239 8.95 -17.13 -20.80
CA ILE A 239 8.50 -16.00 -19.97
C ILE A 239 9.70 -15.20 -19.46
N ALA A 240 10.74 -15.88 -18.95
CA ALA A 240 11.95 -15.19 -18.47
C ALA A 240 12.65 -14.41 -19.59
N ALA A 241 12.74 -14.98 -20.79
CA ALA A 241 13.31 -14.32 -21.96
C ALA A 241 12.47 -13.10 -22.39
N GLU A 242 11.14 -13.22 -22.38
CA GLU A 242 10.23 -12.13 -22.75
C GLU A 242 10.31 -10.97 -21.75
N ILE A 243 10.43 -11.26 -20.45
CA ILE A 243 10.67 -10.22 -19.43
C ILE A 243 12.02 -9.53 -19.67
N GLY A 244 13.06 -10.28 -20.02
CA GLY A 244 14.37 -9.72 -20.38
C GLY A 244 14.30 -8.77 -21.58
N LYS A 245 13.50 -9.11 -22.59
CA LYS A 245 13.29 -8.26 -23.78
C LYS A 245 12.47 -7.01 -23.46
N LYS A 246 11.33 -7.15 -22.79
CA LYS A 246 10.37 -6.05 -22.57
C LYS A 246 10.76 -5.09 -21.45
N PHE A 247 11.35 -5.60 -20.37
CA PHE A 247 11.57 -4.86 -19.14
C PHE A 247 13.05 -4.74 -18.73
N ALA A 248 13.97 -5.20 -19.58
CA ALA A 248 15.42 -5.25 -19.32
C ALA A 248 15.77 -5.96 -17.98
N ALA A 249 14.92 -6.87 -17.52
CA ALA A 249 15.07 -7.55 -16.23
C ALA A 249 15.51 -9.01 -16.42
N ARG A 250 16.54 -9.44 -15.68
CA ARG A 250 17.07 -10.81 -15.76
C ARG A 250 16.42 -11.69 -14.70
N LEU A 251 15.60 -12.65 -15.12
CA LEU A 251 15.06 -13.69 -14.28
C LEU A 251 15.55 -15.07 -14.71
N SER A 252 15.77 -15.95 -13.74
CA SER A 252 15.97 -17.36 -14.02
C SER A 252 14.63 -18.05 -14.27
N ARG A 253 14.63 -19.14 -15.04
CA ARG A 253 13.46 -20.03 -15.20
C ARG A 253 12.88 -20.44 -13.85
N ARG A 254 13.74 -20.79 -12.88
CA ARG A 254 13.33 -21.22 -11.54
C ARG A 254 12.63 -20.09 -10.78
N SER A 255 13.11 -18.86 -10.91
CA SER A 255 12.48 -17.67 -10.33
C SER A 255 11.09 -17.42 -10.90
N VAL A 256 10.92 -17.56 -12.22
CA VAL A 256 9.61 -17.46 -12.87
C VAL A 256 8.66 -18.54 -12.35
N ALA A 257 9.10 -19.80 -12.28
CA ALA A 257 8.29 -20.90 -11.76
C ALA A 257 7.82 -20.64 -10.32
N TYR A 258 8.70 -20.15 -9.44
CA TYR A 258 8.34 -19.79 -8.07
C TYR A 258 7.33 -18.64 -8.01
N ILE A 259 7.58 -17.55 -8.74
CA ILE A 259 6.66 -16.40 -8.81
C ILE A 259 5.29 -16.85 -9.33
N ARG A 260 5.28 -17.70 -10.36
CA ARG A 260 4.06 -18.25 -10.96
C ARG A 260 3.27 -19.09 -9.95
N HIS A 261 3.95 -19.97 -9.20
CA HIS A 261 3.34 -20.75 -8.13
C HIS A 261 2.73 -19.85 -7.05
N ASP A 262 3.44 -18.81 -6.61
CA ASP A 262 2.94 -17.85 -5.63
C ASP A 262 1.73 -17.04 -6.13
N LEU A 263 1.65 -16.78 -7.44
CA LEU A 263 0.50 -16.17 -8.09
C LEU A 263 -0.68 -17.14 -8.29
N GLY A 264 -0.51 -18.43 -7.95
CA GLY A 264 -1.50 -19.47 -8.20
C GLY A 264 -1.71 -19.76 -9.69
N ILE A 265 -0.71 -19.47 -10.52
CA ILE A 265 -0.77 -19.68 -11.96
C ILE A 265 -0.22 -21.08 -12.28
N PRO A 266 -0.98 -21.92 -13.02
CA PRO A 266 -0.54 -23.29 -13.31
C PRO A 266 0.57 -23.32 -14.36
N ASP A 267 1.19 -24.49 -14.55
CA ASP A 267 2.30 -24.61 -15.49
C ASP A 267 1.85 -24.51 -16.96
N TYR A 268 2.79 -24.47 -17.90
CA TYR A 268 2.45 -24.26 -19.32
C TYR A 268 1.61 -25.40 -19.92
N ARG A 269 1.67 -26.62 -19.37
CA ARG A 269 0.87 -27.77 -19.84
C ARG A 269 -0.59 -27.53 -19.47
N ASP A 270 -0.81 -27.18 -18.21
CA ASP A 270 -2.14 -26.92 -17.65
C ASP A 270 -2.75 -25.61 -18.18
N ARG A 271 -1.92 -24.60 -18.47
CA ARG A 271 -2.40 -23.33 -19.07
C ARG A 271 -2.90 -23.49 -20.50
N GLY A 272 -2.48 -24.54 -21.21
CA GLY A 272 -2.81 -24.79 -22.61
C GLY A 272 -4.15 -25.49 -22.79
N HIS A 273 -4.65 -26.14 -21.73
CA HIS A 273 -5.94 -26.81 -21.73
C HIS A 273 -7.06 -25.77 -21.66
N LYS A 274 -7.66 -25.47 -22.81
CA LYS A 274 -8.78 -24.53 -23.03
C LYS A 274 -10.11 -24.88 -22.30
N SER A 275 -10.14 -25.74 -21.28
CA SER A 275 -11.39 -26.12 -20.60
C SER A 275 -11.18 -26.34 -19.11
N GLY A 276 -11.49 -25.34 -18.30
CA GLY A 276 -11.48 -25.45 -16.84
C GLY A 276 -12.13 -24.26 -16.16
N TYR A 277 -12.13 -24.24 -14.84
CA TYR A 277 -12.81 -23.27 -13.97
C TYR A 277 -12.63 -21.79 -14.37
N LEU A 278 -11.49 -21.45 -14.98
CA LEU A 278 -11.19 -20.10 -15.44
C LEU A 278 -12.05 -19.64 -16.64
N SER A 279 -12.45 -20.55 -17.54
CA SER A 279 -13.39 -20.23 -18.62
C SER A 279 -14.82 -20.08 -18.08
N ALA A 280 -15.23 -20.97 -17.17
CA ALA A 280 -16.53 -20.94 -16.53
C ALA A 280 -16.77 -19.67 -15.69
N THR A 281 -15.69 -19.07 -15.16
CA THR A 281 -15.74 -17.81 -14.38
C THR A 281 -15.49 -16.55 -15.22
N THR A 282 -15.51 -16.65 -16.56
CA THR A 282 -15.46 -15.48 -17.45
C THR A 282 -16.67 -14.58 -17.19
N GLY A 283 -16.45 -13.26 -17.11
CA GLY A 283 -17.51 -12.29 -16.82
C GLY A 283 -17.85 -12.12 -15.34
N PHE A 284 -17.11 -12.76 -14.43
CA PHE A 284 -17.20 -12.42 -13.01
C PHE A 284 -16.52 -11.06 -12.74
N SER A 285 -17.04 -10.35 -11.74
CA SER A 285 -16.51 -9.10 -11.23
C SER A 285 -15.08 -9.25 -10.72
N SER A 286 -14.43 -8.11 -10.48
CA SER A 286 -13.23 -8.09 -9.64
C SER A 286 -13.52 -8.67 -8.27
N LEU A 287 -12.48 -9.21 -7.64
CA LEU A 287 -12.55 -9.76 -6.29
C LEU A 287 -12.68 -8.61 -5.26
N LEU A 288 -13.75 -8.61 -4.48
CA LEU A 288 -14.09 -7.61 -3.47
C LEU A 288 -13.97 -8.20 -2.06
N PRO A 289 -13.59 -7.42 -1.04
CA PRO A 289 -13.65 -7.87 0.35
C PRO A 289 -15.08 -8.26 0.73
N LEU A 290 -15.29 -9.41 1.37
CA LEU A 290 -16.60 -9.80 1.86
C LEU A 290 -16.87 -9.11 3.19
N THR A 291 -17.25 -7.83 3.12
CA THR A 291 -17.63 -6.99 4.26
C THR A 291 -18.97 -6.32 3.98
N ARG A 292 -19.67 -5.87 5.03
CA ARG A 292 -20.97 -5.21 4.88
C ARG A 292 -20.90 -4.00 3.94
N GLN A 293 -19.84 -3.20 4.05
CA GLN A 293 -19.65 -2.02 3.22
C GLN A 293 -19.42 -2.40 1.74
N SER A 294 -18.56 -3.38 1.46
CA SER A 294 -18.27 -3.83 0.09
C SER A 294 -19.46 -4.49 -0.58
N VAL A 295 -20.30 -5.22 0.17
CA VAL A 295 -21.53 -5.83 -0.36
C VAL A 295 -22.54 -4.74 -0.73
N LEU A 296 -22.72 -3.72 0.12
CA LEU A 296 -23.65 -2.63 -0.16
C LEU A 296 -23.21 -1.79 -1.38
N ALA A 297 -21.92 -1.48 -1.48
CA ALA A 297 -21.37 -0.64 -2.54
C ALA A 297 -21.14 -1.40 -3.86
N GLY A 298 -20.77 -2.68 -3.78
CA GLY A 298 -20.23 -3.43 -4.93
C GLY A 298 -21.08 -4.60 -5.41
N ALA A 299 -22.02 -5.12 -4.61
CA ALA A 299 -22.90 -6.21 -5.03
C ALA A 299 -24.25 -5.67 -5.57
N PRO A 300 -24.71 -6.14 -6.74
CA PRO A 300 -25.97 -5.71 -7.33
C PRO A 300 -27.16 -6.42 -6.66
N SER A 301 -28.30 -5.73 -6.61
CA SER A 301 -29.59 -6.34 -6.25
C SER A 301 -30.21 -6.97 -7.50
N GLY A 302 -29.63 -8.08 -7.92
CA GLY A 302 -30.10 -8.85 -9.08
C GLY A 302 -29.64 -10.29 -9.05
N PRO A 303 -30.18 -11.14 -9.92
CA PRO A 303 -29.86 -12.56 -9.97
C PRO A 303 -28.45 -12.82 -10.52
N GLY A 304 -27.83 -13.90 -10.06
CA GLY A 304 -26.54 -14.33 -10.59
C GLY A 304 -25.82 -15.38 -9.76
N VAL A 305 -24.56 -15.61 -10.14
CA VAL A 305 -23.65 -16.58 -9.53
C VAL A 305 -22.53 -15.83 -8.82
N TYR A 306 -22.07 -16.33 -7.68
CA TYR A 306 -20.97 -15.77 -6.91
C TYR A 306 -20.06 -16.86 -6.38
N GLU A 307 -18.83 -16.46 -6.07
CA GLU A 307 -17.90 -17.29 -5.31
C GLU A 307 -17.40 -16.53 -4.10
N ILE A 308 -17.17 -17.26 -3.01
CA ILE A 308 -16.50 -16.79 -1.81
C ILE A 308 -15.13 -17.48 -1.77
N ARG A 309 -14.10 -16.68 -1.56
CA ARG A 309 -12.72 -17.13 -1.48
C ARG A 309 -12.20 -16.91 -0.07
N THR A 310 -11.51 -17.90 0.47
CA THR A 310 -10.72 -17.72 1.68
C THR A 310 -9.48 -16.89 1.34
N GLN A 311 -8.96 -16.18 2.33
CA GLN A 311 -7.66 -15.51 2.23
C GLN A 311 -6.82 -16.08 3.36
N ASP A 312 -5.81 -16.88 3.02
CA ASP A 312 -4.83 -17.32 4.01
C ASP A 312 -4.03 -16.09 4.47
N VAL A 313 -4.10 -15.79 5.76
CA VAL A 313 -3.46 -14.61 6.37
C VAL A 313 -1.93 -14.76 6.42
N GLN A 314 -1.42 -16.00 6.39
CA GLN A 314 0.01 -16.31 6.47
C GLN A 314 0.64 -16.44 5.08
N THR A 315 -0.06 -17.02 4.10
CA THR A 315 0.47 -17.26 2.75
C THR A 315 -0.07 -16.28 1.70
N GLY A 316 -1.15 -15.56 1.99
CA GLY A 316 -1.83 -14.67 1.04
C GLY A 316 -2.62 -15.40 -0.06
N VAL A 317 -2.63 -16.73 -0.05
CA VAL A 317 -3.28 -17.58 -1.05
C VAL A 317 -4.79 -17.45 -0.93
N CYS A 318 -5.44 -17.10 -2.05
CA CYS A 318 -6.90 -17.05 -2.14
C CYS A 318 -7.44 -18.27 -2.87
N SER A 319 -7.96 -19.25 -2.14
CA SER A 319 -8.64 -20.42 -2.72
C SER A 319 -10.16 -20.24 -2.70
N VAL A 320 -10.86 -20.85 -3.65
CA VAL A 320 -12.32 -20.82 -3.69
C VAL A 320 -12.84 -21.71 -2.58
N ALA A 321 -13.56 -21.11 -1.64
CA ALA A 321 -14.15 -21.81 -0.52
C ALA A 321 -15.58 -22.25 -0.82
N TYR A 322 -16.32 -21.44 -1.56
CA TYR A 322 -17.74 -21.66 -1.84
C TYR A 322 -18.15 -21.07 -3.19
N ILE A 323 -19.01 -21.76 -3.92
CA ILE A 323 -19.69 -21.31 -5.13
C ILE A 323 -21.19 -21.36 -4.85
N GLY A 324 -21.92 -20.30 -5.20
CA GLY A 324 -23.36 -20.22 -4.98
C GLY A 324 -24.07 -19.39 -6.04
N SER A 325 -25.39 -19.51 -6.13
CA SER A 325 -26.23 -18.55 -6.86
C SER A 325 -27.33 -17.95 -5.99
N ALA A 326 -27.94 -16.87 -6.46
CA ALA A 326 -29.07 -16.20 -5.80
C ALA A 326 -29.92 -15.42 -6.80
N GLY A 327 -31.21 -15.27 -6.50
CA GLY A 327 -32.09 -14.30 -7.20
C GLY A 327 -31.81 -12.84 -6.81
N ASP A 328 -31.17 -12.63 -5.65
CA ASP A 328 -30.64 -11.34 -5.22
C ASP A 328 -29.26 -11.56 -4.58
N LEU A 329 -28.21 -11.25 -5.34
CA LEU A 329 -26.82 -11.40 -4.92
C LEU A 329 -26.50 -10.56 -3.67
N ARG A 330 -26.94 -9.30 -3.63
CA ARG A 330 -26.69 -8.40 -2.49
C ARG A 330 -27.32 -8.94 -1.21
N LYS A 331 -28.59 -9.37 -1.26
CA LYS A 331 -29.28 -9.97 -0.12
C LYS A 331 -28.55 -11.22 0.35
N ARG A 332 -28.24 -12.14 -0.57
CA ARG A 332 -27.60 -13.42 -0.23
C ARG A 332 -26.21 -13.26 0.37
N LEU A 333 -25.37 -12.39 -0.18
CA LEU A 333 -24.05 -12.08 0.39
C LEU A 333 -24.18 -11.40 1.76
N GLY A 334 -25.21 -10.59 1.95
CA GLY A 334 -25.56 -10.01 3.25
C GLY A 334 -26.00 -11.05 4.29
N ASP A 335 -26.70 -12.10 3.88
CA ASP A 335 -27.14 -13.18 4.77
C ASP A 335 -25.95 -14.03 5.25
N HIS A 336 -24.97 -14.28 4.36
CA HIS A 336 -23.71 -14.93 4.73
C HIS A 336 -22.96 -14.16 5.82
N LEU A 337 -22.94 -12.82 5.74
CA LEU A 337 -22.32 -11.96 6.76
C LEU A 337 -23.06 -11.96 8.10
N ARG A 338 -24.36 -12.24 8.11
CA ARG A 338 -25.18 -12.36 9.34
C ARG A 338 -25.14 -13.75 9.96
N GLY A 339 -24.43 -14.70 9.34
CA GLY A 339 -24.37 -16.08 9.79
C GLY A 339 -25.64 -16.89 9.51
N SER A 340 -26.54 -16.39 8.66
CA SER A 340 -27.82 -17.05 8.33
C SER A 340 -27.69 -18.14 7.25
N SER A 341 -26.47 -18.59 6.95
CA SER A 341 -26.18 -19.52 5.84
C SER A 341 -26.22 -21.00 6.22
N GLY A 342 -26.33 -21.34 7.52
CA GLY A 342 -26.35 -22.73 8.00
C GLY A 342 -25.04 -23.50 7.76
N ASN A 343 -23.95 -22.80 7.42
CA ASN A 343 -22.68 -23.39 7.04
C ASN A 343 -21.53 -22.94 7.97
N PRO A 344 -21.33 -23.62 9.11
CA PRO A 344 -20.24 -23.36 10.06
C PRO A 344 -18.86 -23.17 9.45
N SER A 345 -18.48 -24.01 8.48
CA SER A 345 -17.17 -23.95 7.81
C SER A 345 -17.01 -22.66 7.01
N LEU A 346 -18.08 -22.26 6.30
CA LEU A 346 -18.09 -20.99 5.57
C LEU A 346 -18.04 -19.79 6.53
N MET A 347 -18.73 -19.86 7.68
CA MET A 347 -18.69 -18.80 8.69
C MET A 347 -17.29 -18.57 9.24
N GLN A 348 -16.53 -19.65 9.50
CA GLN A 348 -15.13 -19.53 9.93
C GLN A 348 -14.27 -18.82 8.89
N ILE A 349 -14.46 -19.14 7.60
CA ILE A 349 -13.74 -18.50 6.50
C ILE A 349 -14.11 -17.02 6.37
N ILE A 350 -15.40 -16.68 6.52
CA ILE A 350 -15.86 -15.29 6.49
C ILE A 350 -15.25 -14.50 7.66
N ALA A 351 -15.25 -15.08 8.87
CA ALA A 351 -14.68 -14.47 10.06
C ALA A 351 -13.15 -14.24 9.94
N ALA A 352 -12.45 -15.12 9.21
CA ALA A 352 -11.02 -15.00 8.95
C ALA A 352 -10.66 -13.94 7.87
N GLY A 353 -11.65 -13.34 7.21
CA GLY A 353 -11.44 -12.31 6.18
C GLY A 353 -11.57 -12.83 4.75
N ALA A 354 -12.78 -13.20 4.37
CA ALA A 354 -13.08 -13.70 3.03
C ALA A 354 -13.21 -12.58 1.98
N LYS A 355 -13.15 -12.99 0.71
CA LYS A 355 -13.45 -12.15 -0.46
C LYS A 355 -14.52 -12.78 -1.32
N PHE A 356 -15.18 -12.00 -2.17
CA PHE A 356 -16.17 -12.49 -3.11
C PHE A 356 -16.04 -11.85 -4.48
N ARG A 357 -16.51 -12.54 -5.51
CA ARG A 357 -16.81 -11.96 -6.83
C ARG A 357 -18.07 -12.62 -7.38
N TYR A 358 -18.71 -11.97 -8.34
CA TYR A 358 -20.01 -12.40 -8.85
C TYR A 358 -20.15 -12.15 -10.34
N ARG A 359 -21.10 -12.82 -10.98
CA ARG A 359 -21.56 -12.55 -12.34
C ARG A 359 -23.08 -12.40 -12.33
N LEU A 360 -23.55 -11.25 -12.81
CA LEU A 360 -24.98 -11.02 -13.03
C LEU A 360 -25.47 -11.86 -14.20
N VAL A 361 -26.61 -12.52 -14.01
CA VAL A 361 -27.26 -13.33 -15.02
C VAL A 361 -28.77 -13.24 -14.81
N CYS A 362 -29.48 -12.67 -15.77
CA CYS A 362 -30.92 -12.45 -15.67
C CYS A 362 -31.73 -13.76 -15.65
N ASP A 363 -31.27 -14.81 -16.34
CA ASP A 363 -31.95 -16.11 -16.42
C ASP A 363 -30.97 -17.29 -16.40
N GLY A 364 -31.37 -18.42 -15.82
CA GLY A 364 -30.55 -19.64 -15.82
C GLY A 364 -29.33 -19.61 -14.90
N TRP A 365 -29.30 -18.73 -13.88
CA TRP A 365 -28.18 -18.63 -12.93
C TRP A 365 -27.90 -19.91 -12.15
N ARG A 366 -28.91 -20.76 -11.90
CA ARG A 366 -28.71 -22.10 -11.30
C ARG A 366 -27.97 -23.06 -12.24
N ALA A 367 -28.28 -23.02 -13.54
CA ALA A 367 -27.55 -23.81 -14.53
C ALA A 367 -26.10 -23.32 -14.67
N LEU A 368 -25.88 -22.00 -14.60
CA LEU A 368 -24.53 -21.44 -14.58
C LEU A 368 -23.77 -21.82 -13.30
N GLU A 369 -24.41 -21.79 -12.13
CA GLU A 369 -23.79 -22.26 -10.88
C GLU A 369 -23.31 -23.70 -11.01
N ARG A 370 -24.18 -24.59 -11.51
CA ARG A 370 -23.82 -25.99 -11.75
C ARG A 370 -22.67 -26.12 -12.74
N HIS A 371 -22.67 -25.34 -13.82
CA HIS A 371 -21.56 -25.32 -14.78
C HIS A 371 -20.24 -24.86 -14.14
N VAL A 372 -20.27 -23.77 -13.36
CA VAL A 372 -19.10 -23.23 -12.64
C VAL A 372 -18.58 -24.22 -11.60
N TYR A 373 -19.49 -24.88 -10.87
CA TYR A 373 -19.15 -25.92 -9.90
C TYR A 373 -18.52 -27.15 -10.55
N LEU A 374 -19.11 -27.68 -11.63
CA LEU A 374 -18.54 -28.82 -12.36
C LEU A 374 -17.19 -28.48 -12.97
N ALA A 375 -17.03 -27.27 -13.51
CA ALA A 375 -15.74 -26.79 -14.00
C ALA A 375 -14.70 -26.69 -12.87
N PHE A 376 -15.12 -26.31 -11.65
CA PHE A 376 -14.25 -26.33 -10.47
C PHE A 376 -13.79 -27.75 -10.15
N CYS A 377 -14.73 -28.68 -9.98
CA CYS A 377 -14.42 -30.08 -9.67
C CYS A 377 -13.53 -30.73 -10.73
N ALA A 378 -13.79 -30.47 -12.02
CA ALA A 378 -12.96 -30.98 -13.11
C ALA A 378 -11.53 -30.39 -13.09
N THR A 379 -11.35 -29.16 -12.60
CA THR A 379 -10.05 -28.48 -12.55
C THR A 379 -9.24 -28.86 -11.32
N PHE A 380 -9.90 -29.01 -10.17
CA PHE A 380 -9.23 -29.19 -8.88
C PHE A 380 -9.40 -30.59 -8.27
N GLY A 381 -10.14 -31.48 -8.94
CA GLY A 381 -10.36 -32.87 -8.53
C GLY A 381 -11.28 -33.06 -7.31
N VAL A 382 -11.63 -31.97 -6.61
CA VAL A 382 -12.47 -31.96 -5.40
C VAL A 382 -13.45 -30.78 -5.41
N PRO A 383 -14.59 -30.87 -4.71
CA PRO A 383 -15.50 -29.75 -4.56
C PRO A 383 -14.90 -28.62 -3.68
N PRO A 384 -15.40 -27.37 -3.79
CA PRO A 384 -14.99 -26.31 -2.89
C PRO A 384 -15.27 -26.70 -1.43
N ALA A 385 -14.35 -26.35 -0.54
CA ALA A 385 -14.32 -26.83 0.85
C ALA A 385 -15.62 -26.62 1.64
N CYS A 386 -16.41 -25.60 1.30
CA CYS A 386 -17.66 -25.28 1.99
C CYS A 386 -18.92 -25.62 1.18
N ASN A 387 -18.83 -26.15 -0.03
CA ASN A 387 -20.00 -26.65 -0.76
C ASN A 387 -20.40 -28.04 -0.21
N ARG A 388 -21.38 -28.06 0.70
CA ARG A 388 -21.84 -29.29 1.40
C ARG A 388 -22.67 -30.24 0.54
N MET A 389 -23.26 -29.74 -0.54
CA MET A 389 -24.00 -30.53 -1.53
C MET A 389 -23.63 -30.01 -2.91
N SER A 390 -23.68 -30.89 -3.92
CA SER A 390 -23.60 -30.45 -5.32
C SER A 390 -24.79 -29.53 -5.62
N PRO A 391 -24.58 -28.40 -6.33
CA PRO A 391 -25.66 -27.53 -6.78
C PRO A 391 -26.64 -28.20 -7.74
#